data_AF-A0A9X4P325-F1
#
_entry.id   AF-A0A9X4P325-F1
#
_cell.length_a   1.000
_cell.length_b   1.000
_cell.length_c   1.000
_cell.angle_alpha   90.00
_cell.angle_beta   90.00
_cell.angle_gamma   90.00
#
_symmetry.space_group_name_H-M   'P 1'
#
loop_
_entity.id
_entity.type
_entity.pdbx_description
1 polymer ?
#
loop_
_entity_poly.entity_id
_entity_poly.type
_entity_poly.pdbx_seq_one_letter_code
_entity_poly.pdbx_strand_id
1 'polypeptide(L)' 'MEAHEKGIIHFHDADYFAQHMHNCCLVNLEDMLQNSTVISETMIDKPKSFSTACNIATQAIAQIASS' A
#
# COMPACT_ATOMS: atom_id res chain seq x y z
N MET A 1 24.15 8.48 -11.77
CA MET A 1 24.10 9.23 -10.49
C MET A 1 24.61 10.66 -10.67
N GLU A 2 25.68 10.87 -11.43
CA GLU A 2 26.30 12.18 -11.67
C GLU A 2 25.32 13.34 -11.99
N ALA A 3 24.32 13.14 -12.86
CA ALA A 3 23.32 14.18 -13.15
C ALA A 3 22.41 14.52 -11.95
N HIS A 4 22.12 13.54 -11.09
CA HIS A 4 21.38 13.74 -9.85
C HIS A 4 22.23 14.44 -8.79
N GLU A 5 23.49 14.02 -8.64
CA GLU A 5 24.47 14.63 -7.71
C GLU A 5 24.78 16.08 -8.07
N LYS A 6 24.80 16.41 -9.37
CA LYS A 6 24.96 17.78 -9.87
C LYS A 6 23.65 18.60 -9.86
N GLY A 7 22.53 18.01 -9.43
CA GLY A 7 21.23 18.69 -9.34
C GLY A 7 20.55 18.98 -10.69
N ILE A 8 20.98 18.35 -11.78
CA ILE A 8 20.41 18.52 -13.13
C ILE A 8 19.07 17.78 -13.25
N ILE A 9 18.96 16.63 -12.58
CA ILE A 9 17.72 15.85 -12.45
C ILE A 9 17.51 15.46 -10.98
N HIS A 10 16.28 15.13 -10.61
CA HIS A 10 15.99 14.53 -9.31
C HIS A 10 15.39 13.14 -9.52
N PHE A 11 16.08 12.11 -9.03
CA PHE A 11 15.61 10.75 -9.08
C PHE A 11 14.91 10.42 -7.76
N HIS A 12 13.58 10.36 -7.81
CA HIS A 12 12.76 10.06 -6.65
C HIS A 12 12.92 8.60 -6.21
N ASP A 13 12.81 8.37 -4.90
CA ASP A 13 12.82 7.04 -4.27
C ASP A 13 14.04 6.18 -4.66
N ALA A 14 15.19 6.82 -4.88
CA ALA A 14 16.40 6.19 -5.41
C ALA A 14 16.96 5.07 -4.49
N ASP A 15 16.75 5.19 -3.19
CA ASP A 15 17.08 4.20 -2.16
C ASP A 15 16.15 2.98 -2.17
N TYR A 16 14.95 3.13 -2.74
CA TYR A 16 13.97 2.06 -2.94
C TYR A 16 13.95 1.51 -4.37
N PHE A 17 14.53 2.20 -5.36
CA PHE A 17 14.39 1.85 -6.78
C PHE A 17 14.82 0.41 -7.14
N ALA A 18 15.86 -0.12 -6.49
CA ALA A 18 16.32 -1.49 -6.73
C ALA A 18 15.50 -2.55 -5.97
N GLN A 19 14.70 -2.12 -5.00
CA GLN A 19 13.72 -2.94 -4.31
C GLN A 19 12.49 -2.99 -5.22
N HIS A 20 11.85 -4.14 -5.40
CA HIS A 20 10.70 -4.30 -6.32
C HIS A 20 9.41 -3.65 -5.76
N MET A 21 9.54 -2.44 -5.23
CA MET A 21 8.48 -1.64 -4.64
C MET A 21 7.94 -0.66 -5.68
N HIS A 22 6.70 -0.24 -5.52
CA HIS A 22 6.06 0.75 -6.37
C HIS A 22 5.73 1.99 -5.54
N ASN A 23 5.77 3.17 -6.16
CA ASN A 23 5.59 4.43 -5.44
C ASN A 23 4.18 4.54 -4.84
N CYS A 24 3.15 4.44 -5.68
CA CYS A 24 1.77 4.66 -5.26
C CYS A 24 0.78 3.76 -5.99
N CYS A 25 -0.41 3.63 -5.42
CA CYS A 25 -1.51 2.89 -6.02
C CYS A 25 -2.87 3.47 -5.58
N LEU A 26 -3.91 3.12 -6.32
CA LEU A 26 -5.29 3.27 -5.88
C LEU A 26 -5.74 1.95 -5.28
N VAL A 27 -5.96 1.93 -3.96
CA VAL A 27 -6.42 0.74 -3.25
C VAL A 27 -7.88 0.47 -3.57
N ASN A 28 -8.18 -0.73 -4.06
CA ASN A 28 -9.56 -1.16 -4.31
C ASN A 28 -10.25 -1.64 -3.03
N LEU A 29 -10.57 -0.70 -2.13
CA LEU A 29 -11.21 -1.00 -0.85
C LEU A 29 -12.60 -1.63 -1.01
N GLU A 30 -13.31 -1.35 -2.10
CA GLU A 30 -14.61 -1.97 -2.35
C GLU A 30 -14.44 -3.49 -2.49
N ASP A 31 -13.57 -3.93 -3.38
CA ASP A 31 -13.32 -5.36 -3.61
C ASP A 31 -12.82 -6.04 -2.32
N MET A 32 -11.84 -5.44 -1.64
CA MET A 32 -11.28 -5.97 -0.39
C MET A 32 -12.34 -6.17 0.70
N LEU A 33 -13.31 -5.24 0.81
CA LEU A 33 -14.36 -5.30 1.83
C LEU A 33 -15.56 -6.16 1.41
N GLN A 34 -15.80 -6.35 0.11
CA GLN A 34 -16.95 -7.11 -0.38
C GLN A 34 -16.66 -8.59 -0.62
N ASN A 35 -15.44 -8.94 -1.07
CA ASN A 35 -15.12 -10.27 -1.58
C ASN A 35 -14.20 -11.09 -0.66
N SER A 36 -14.06 -10.66 0.59
CA SER A 36 -13.04 -11.11 1.54
C SER A 36 -11.62 -10.81 1.04
N THR A 37 -10.70 -10.58 1.97
CA THR A 37 -9.30 -10.26 1.63
C THR A 37 -8.37 -10.93 2.62
N VAL A 38 -7.12 -11.18 2.22
CA VAL A 38 -6.08 -11.61 3.17
C VAL A 38 -5.29 -10.38 3.61
N ILE A 39 -5.14 -10.19 4.92
CA ILE A 39 -4.27 -9.18 5.52
C ILE A 39 -3.37 -9.91 6.51
N SER A 40 -2.04 -9.80 6.33
CA SER A 40 -1.04 -10.45 7.19
C SER A 40 -1.34 -11.94 7.43
N GLU A 41 -1.50 -12.69 6.33
CA GLU A 41 -1.79 -14.13 6.32
C GLU A 41 -3.14 -14.53 6.94
N THR A 42 -3.95 -13.55 7.35
CA THR A 42 -5.27 -13.77 7.95
C THR A 42 -6.36 -13.46 6.95
N MET A 43 -7.28 -14.40 6.72
CA MET A 43 -8.48 -14.16 5.93
C MET A 43 -9.46 -13.27 6.71
N ILE A 44 -9.82 -12.15 6.10
CA ILE A 44 -10.77 -11.17 6.62
C ILE A 44 -12.04 -11.29 5.80
N ASP A 45 -13.13 -11.67 6.47
CA ASP A 45 -14.46 -11.71 5.88
C ASP A 45 -15.08 -10.32 5.74
N LYS A 46 -16.10 -10.21 4.89
CA LYS A 46 -16.90 -9.00 4.73
C LYS A 46 -17.37 -8.45 6.09
N PRO A 47 -17.06 -7.17 6.42
CA PRO A 47 -17.43 -6.58 7.69
C PRO A 47 -18.95 -6.43 7.83
N LYS A 48 -19.44 -6.60 9.05
CA LYS A 48 -20.88 -6.50 9.40
C LYS A 48 -21.24 -5.18 10.09
N SER A 49 -20.29 -4.27 10.19
CA SER A 49 -20.50 -2.93 10.75
C SER A 49 -19.52 -1.93 10.13
N PHE A 50 -19.89 -0.64 10.16
CA PHE A 50 -19.04 0.44 9.66
C PHE A 50 -17.71 0.53 10.44
N SER A 51 -17.75 0.43 11.78
CA SER A 51 -16.53 0.50 12.60
C SER A 51 -15.59 -0.67 12.31
N THR A 52 -16.12 -1.88 12.08
CA THR A 52 -15.32 -3.03 11.63
C THR A 52 -14.68 -2.76 10.26
N ALA A 53 -15.43 -2.19 9.31
CA ALA A 53 -14.88 -1.83 7.99
C ALA A 53 -13.76 -0.79 8.09
N CYS A 54 -13.92 0.25 8.92
CA CYS A 54 -12.87 1.24 9.18
C CYS A 54 -11.62 0.60 9.79
N ASN A 55 -11.78 -0.31 10.76
CA ASN A 55 -10.65 -1.00 11.37
C ASN A 55 -9.88 -1.87 10.37
N ILE A 56 -10.59 -2.51 9.44
CA ILE A 56 -9.97 -3.30 8.36
C ILE A 56 -9.24 -2.39 7.37
N ALA A 57 -9.87 -1.28 6.96
CA ALA A 57 -9.25 -0.32 6.05
C ALA A 57 -7.94 0.26 6.62
N THR A 58 -7.92 0.61 7.91
CA THR A 58 -6.69 1.08 8.59
C THR A 58 -5.59 0.02 8.56
N GLN A 59 -5.92 -1.26 8.80
CA GLN A 59 -4.95 -2.35 8.73
C GLN A 59 -4.41 -2.54 7.32
N ALA A 60 -5.30 -2.52 6.31
CA ALA A 60 -4.90 -2.62 4.91
C ALA A 60 -3.93 -1.51 4.50
N ILE A 61 -4.25 -0.25 4.83
CA ILE A 61 -3.39 0.91 4.54
C ILE A 61 -2.01 0.74 5.19
N ALA A 62 -1.96 0.32 6.45
CA ALA A 62 -0.69 0.12 7.15
C ALA A 62 0.21 -0.94 6.48
N GLN A 63 -0.38 -2.03 5.98
CA GLN A 63 0.35 -3.07 5.26
C GLN A 63 0.83 -2.59 3.88
N ILE A 64 -0.03 -1.90 3.11
CA ILE A 64 0.30 -1.41 1.77
C ILE A 64 1.38 -0.32 1.82
N ALA A 65 1.37 0.54 2.83
CA ALA A 65 2.40 1.57 2.99
C ALA A 65 3.80 1.02 3.31
N SER A 66 3.89 -0.26 3.68
CA SER A 66 5.13 -0.92 4.11
C SER A 66 5.63 -1.97 3.10
N SER A 67 4.96 -2.11 1.95
CA SER A 67 5.23 -3.14 0.93
C SER A 67 6.15 -2.68 -0.19
#